data_AF-X1H127-F1
#
_entry.id   AF-X1H127-F1
#
_cell.length_a   1.000
_cell.length_b   1.000
_cell.length_c   1.000
_cell.angle_alpha   90.00
_cell.angle_beta   90.00
_cell.angle_gamma   90.00
#
_symmetry.space_group_name_H-M   'P 1'
#
loop_
_entity.id
_entity.type
_entity.pdbx_description
1 polymer ?
#
loop_
_entity_poly.entity_id
_entity_poly.type
_entity_poly.pdbx_seq_one_letter_code
_entity_poly.pdbx_strand_id
1 'polypeptide(L)'
;CRNLELFQGGRWGETSNSLLSVIDLTRTAMGGRLLRNWLGHPLVDITELTKRQEAVDWFYGNTLARHKAVALLADIADLERLINRVRSGKVLPRELITLRSSLEKIPELKESIEEDTLSWLTLELKPCPDSVRLIAESIADEPGDFEHGGVVREGFSAELDELRRSSKDAKQYLASVEQRERQRTGIKSLKVGYNRVFGYYIEVSRANLNLVPADYVRKQTLAEAERFFTPELKEYESLILNAQEKITDLEAAIFRQVCQQIGAAGEQILATARAIA
;
A
#
# COMPACT_ATOMS: atom_id res chain seq x y z
N CYS A 1 38.85 -2.21 -13.89
CA CYS A 1 38.00 -2.48 -12.70
C CYS A 1 38.38 -3.75 -11.95
N ARG A 2 38.59 -4.91 -12.61
CA ARG A 2 38.83 -6.20 -11.93
C ARG A 2 40.12 -6.27 -11.09
N ASN A 3 41.22 -5.69 -11.57
CA ASN A 3 42.49 -5.67 -10.83
C ASN A 3 42.47 -4.74 -9.59
N LEU A 4 41.53 -3.81 -9.53
CA LEU A 4 41.34 -2.90 -8.40
C LEU A 4 40.21 -3.38 -7.47
N GLU A 5 39.65 -4.57 -7.74
CA GLU A 5 38.61 -5.21 -6.93
C GLU A 5 37.42 -4.28 -6.59
N LEU A 6 37.04 -3.39 -7.52
CA LEU A 6 36.09 -2.32 -7.23
C LEU A 6 34.70 -2.83 -6.83
N PHE A 7 34.24 -3.91 -7.46
CA PHE A 7 32.89 -4.47 -7.28
C PHE A 7 32.90 -5.94 -6.84
N GLN A 8 33.99 -6.65 -7.09
CA GLN A 8 34.21 -8.05 -6.77
C GLN A 8 35.70 -8.20 -6.47
N GLY A 9 36.03 -8.91 -5.40
CA GLY A 9 37.41 -9.15 -4.97
C GLY A 9 37.67 -10.61 -4.65
N GLY A 10 38.94 -10.92 -4.41
CA GLY A 10 39.39 -12.26 -4.11
C GLY A 10 39.45 -13.18 -5.33
N ARG A 11 40.10 -14.33 -5.13
CA ARG A 11 40.41 -15.30 -6.19
C ARG A 11 39.17 -15.86 -6.90
N TRP A 12 38.00 -15.80 -6.26
CA TRP A 12 36.73 -16.35 -6.73
C TRP A 12 35.68 -15.28 -7.12
N GLY A 13 36.00 -13.99 -7.06
CA GLY A 13 35.06 -12.92 -7.43
C GLY A 13 33.93 -12.70 -6.42
N GLU A 14 34.26 -12.75 -5.13
CA GLU A 14 33.32 -12.52 -4.03
C GLU A 14 33.02 -11.02 -3.89
N THR A 15 31.77 -10.67 -3.59
CA THR A 15 31.34 -9.27 -3.42
C THR A 15 31.76 -8.66 -2.08
N SER A 16 31.98 -9.49 -1.05
CA SER A 16 32.31 -9.06 0.31
C SER A 16 33.70 -8.44 0.45
N ASN A 17 34.63 -8.77 -0.46
CA ASN A 17 36.03 -8.33 -0.42
C ASN A 17 36.31 -7.23 -1.46
N SER A 18 35.36 -6.33 -1.73
CA SER A 18 35.50 -5.29 -2.75
C SER A 18 35.62 -3.89 -2.14
N LEU A 19 36.14 -2.91 -2.88
CA LEU A 19 36.13 -1.52 -2.42
C LEU A 19 34.71 -1.04 -2.11
N LEU A 20 33.75 -1.38 -2.98
CA LEU A 20 32.35 -1.00 -2.78
C LEU A 20 31.80 -1.55 -1.45
N SER A 21 32.11 -2.80 -1.06
CA SER A 21 31.60 -3.36 0.21
C SER A 21 32.16 -2.67 1.45
N VAL A 22 33.31 -2.00 1.33
CA VAL A 22 33.92 -1.23 2.43
C VAL A 22 33.32 0.18 2.53
N ILE A 23 33.11 0.85 1.41
CA ILE A 23 32.70 2.27 1.40
C ILE A 23 31.19 2.48 1.31
N ASP A 24 30.42 1.46 0.90
CA ASP A 24 28.97 1.56 0.80
C ASP A 24 28.31 1.47 2.18
N LEU A 25 28.23 2.63 2.83
CA LEU A 25 27.49 2.85 4.08
C LEU A 25 26.19 3.63 3.82
N THR A 26 25.68 3.56 2.58
CA THR A 26 24.48 4.30 2.17
C THR A 26 23.25 3.82 2.93
N ARG A 27 22.29 4.73 3.12
CA ARG A 27 21.05 4.46 3.86
C ARG A 27 19.84 4.16 2.96
N THR A 28 19.96 4.42 1.66
CA THR A 28 18.91 4.18 0.68
C THR A 28 19.43 3.26 -0.42
N ALA A 29 18.55 2.42 -0.96
CA ALA A 29 18.89 1.55 -2.09
C ALA A 29 19.30 2.34 -3.34
N MET A 30 18.71 3.53 -3.54
CA MET A 30 19.07 4.42 -4.64
C MET A 30 20.45 5.06 -4.46
N GLY A 31 20.85 5.42 -3.23
CA GLY A 31 22.21 5.90 -2.95
C GLY A 31 23.27 4.82 -3.19
N GLY A 32 23.03 3.58 -2.77
CA GLY A 32 23.95 2.46 -3.05
C GLY A 32 24.11 2.19 -4.56
N ARG A 33 23.03 2.34 -5.34
CA ARG A 33 23.10 2.29 -6.82
C ARG A 33 23.92 3.45 -7.39
N LEU A 34 23.73 4.67 -6.88
CA LEU A 34 24.45 5.86 -7.33
C LEU A 34 25.96 5.74 -7.03
N LEU A 35 26.33 5.33 -5.82
CA LEU A 35 27.72 5.11 -5.41
C LEU A 35 28.41 4.07 -6.29
N ARG A 36 27.75 2.93 -6.54
CA ARG A 36 28.24 1.91 -7.47
C ARG A 36 28.46 2.50 -8.87
N ASN A 37 27.53 3.32 -9.35
CA ASN A 37 27.66 3.96 -10.66
C ASN A 37 28.85 4.92 -10.72
N TRP A 38 29.05 5.75 -9.69
CA TRP A 38 30.19 6.69 -9.61
C TRP A 38 31.53 5.98 -9.57
N LEU A 39 31.66 4.87 -8.84
CA LEU A 39 32.88 4.06 -8.85
C LEU A 39 33.18 3.46 -10.23
N GLY A 40 32.14 3.13 -11.00
CA GLY A 40 32.27 2.59 -12.35
C GLY A 40 32.62 3.64 -13.39
N HIS A 41 32.23 4.89 -13.14
CA HIS A 41 32.36 6.01 -14.09
C HIS A 41 32.91 7.26 -13.37
N PRO A 42 34.22 7.28 -13.06
CA PRO A 42 34.84 8.44 -12.44
C PRO A 42 34.70 9.69 -13.30
N LEU A 43 34.47 10.83 -12.65
CA LEU A 43 34.37 12.12 -13.33
C LEU A 43 35.74 12.63 -13.76
N VAL A 44 35.75 13.41 -14.84
CA VAL A 44 36.90 14.19 -15.31
C VAL A 44 36.69 15.69 -15.20
N ASP A 45 35.46 16.12 -14.90
CA ASP A 45 35.11 17.53 -14.71
C ASP A 45 35.50 17.98 -13.30
N ILE A 46 36.44 18.93 -13.23
CA ILE A 46 36.94 19.48 -11.98
C ILE A 46 35.84 20.20 -11.21
N THR A 47 34.94 20.92 -11.90
CA THR A 47 33.89 21.69 -11.24
C THR A 47 32.93 20.77 -10.48
N GLU A 48 32.52 19.66 -11.09
CA GLU A 48 31.65 18.68 -10.43
C GLU A 48 32.39 17.89 -9.33
N LEU A 49 33.69 17.63 -9.50
CA LEU A 49 34.51 17.02 -8.45
C LEU A 49 34.63 17.92 -7.21
N THR A 50 34.94 19.21 -7.41
CA THR A 50 35.03 20.19 -6.32
C THR A 50 33.71 20.31 -5.58
N LYS A 51 32.60 20.40 -6.32
CA LYS A 51 31.24 20.43 -5.75
C LYS A 51 30.92 19.22 -4.84
N ARG A 52 31.39 18.02 -5.21
CA ARG A 52 31.25 16.82 -4.37
C ARG A 52 32.14 16.87 -3.13
N GLN A 53 33.37 17.35 -3.28
CA GLN A 53 34.31 17.49 -2.16
C GLN A 53 33.79 18.49 -1.13
N GLU A 54 33.28 19.64 -1.57
CA GLU A 54 32.66 20.65 -0.70
C GLU A 54 31.47 20.07 0.08
N ALA A 55 30.62 19.26 -0.56
CA ALA A 55 29.52 18.60 0.12
C ALA A 55 29.99 17.60 1.18
N VAL A 56 31.02 16.79 0.87
CA VAL A 56 31.62 15.84 1.83
C VAL A 56 32.23 16.59 3.01
N ASP A 57 32.99 17.66 2.76
CA ASP A 57 33.63 18.48 3.79
C ASP A 57 32.58 19.14 4.70
N TRP A 58 31.48 19.64 4.12
CA TRP A 58 30.37 20.21 4.89
C TRP A 58 29.73 19.17 5.82
N PHE A 59 29.41 17.97 5.33
CA PHE A 59 28.84 16.91 6.18
C PHE A 59 29.85 16.40 7.21
N TYR A 60 31.15 16.41 6.91
CA TYR A 60 32.20 16.06 7.85
C TYR A 60 32.26 17.05 9.02
N GLY A 61 32.27 18.36 8.72
CA GLY A 61 32.27 19.44 9.71
C GLY A 61 30.96 19.57 10.51
N ASN A 62 29.82 19.29 9.88
CA ASN A 62 28.49 19.46 10.50
C ASN A 62 27.94 18.13 11.03
N THR A 63 28.52 17.63 12.12
CA THR A 63 28.18 16.31 12.68
C THR A 63 26.70 16.16 13.06
N LEU A 64 26.07 17.19 13.63
CA LEU A 64 24.65 17.13 14.02
C LEU A 64 23.74 17.02 12.78
N ALA A 65 23.97 17.86 11.77
CA ALA A 65 23.24 17.82 10.50
C ALA A 65 23.42 16.48 9.79
N ARG A 66 24.66 15.97 9.74
CA ARG A 66 24.96 14.64 9.18
C ARG A 66 24.18 13.54 9.88
N HIS A 67 24.17 13.48 11.21
CA HIS A 67 23.43 12.46 11.94
C HIS A 67 21.92 12.57 11.71
N LYS A 68 21.36 13.78 11.69
CA LYS A 68 19.95 14.02 11.39
C LYS A 68 19.59 13.56 9.97
N ALA A 69 20.37 13.95 8.97
CA ALA A 69 20.17 13.53 7.58
C ALA A 69 20.27 12.00 7.44
N VAL A 70 21.27 11.36 8.02
CA VAL A 70 21.43 9.89 8.00
C VAL A 70 20.22 9.18 8.62
N ALA A 71 19.69 9.70 9.74
CA ALA A 71 18.51 9.14 10.37
C ALA A 71 17.26 9.26 9.48
N LEU A 72 17.03 10.43 8.87
CA LEU A 72 15.92 10.64 7.94
C LEU A 72 16.04 9.76 6.68
N LEU A 73 17.25 9.63 6.13
CA LEU A 73 17.53 8.83 4.94
C LEU A 73 17.30 7.33 5.17
N ALA A 74 17.61 6.80 6.35
CA ALA A 74 17.37 5.38 6.70
C ALA A 74 15.89 4.98 6.63
N ASP A 75 15.05 6.00 6.62
CA ASP A 75 13.63 5.97 6.85
C ASP A 75 12.86 6.36 5.58
N ILE A 76 13.58 6.66 4.49
CA ILE A 76 13.08 6.95 3.15
C ILE A 76 13.22 5.69 2.29
N ALA A 77 12.10 5.24 1.72
CA ALA A 77 12.10 4.11 0.81
C ALA A 77 12.68 4.47 -0.57
N ASP A 78 12.82 3.46 -1.44
CA ASP A 78 13.28 3.63 -2.81
C ASP A 78 12.23 4.39 -3.66
N LEU A 79 12.26 5.72 -3.58
CA LEU A 79 11.32 6.62 -4.24
C LEU A 79 11.33 6.43 -5.76
N GLU A 80 12.51 6.26 -6.35
CA GLU A 80 12.68 6.02 -7.78
C GLU A 80 11.92 4.76 -8.22
N ARG A 81 12.04 3.66 -7.46
CA ARG A 81 11.31 2.43 -7.76
C ARG A 81 9.81 2.59 -7.55
N LEU A 82 9.39 3.21 -6.43
CA LEU A 82 7.98 3.40 -6.10
C LEU A 82 7.26 4.22 -7.16
N ILE A 83 7.81 5.38 -7.56
CA ILE A 83 7.14 6.26 -8.52
C ILE A 83 7.04 5.63 -9.92
N ASN A 84 8.04 4.85 -10.34
CA ASN A 84 7.98 4.10 -11.60
C ASN A 84 6.91 2.99 -11.56
N ARG A 85 6.69 2.37 -10.40
CA ARG A 85 5.56 1.44 -10.21
C ARG A 85 4.20 2.13 -10.25
N VAL A 86 4.10 3.33 -9.67
CA VAL A 86 2.89 4.16 -9.74
C VAL A 86 2.55 4.49 -11.19
N ARG A 87 3.52 5.01 -11.95
CA ARG A 87 3.35 5.37 -13.37
C ARG A 87 2.98 4.18 -14.25
N SER A 88 3.44 2.98 -13.91
CA SER A 88 3.09 1.74 -14.63
C SER A 88 1.78 1.09 -14.18
N GLY A 89 1.11 1.64 -13.16
CA GLY A 89 -0.14 1.09 -12.62
C GLY A 89 0.02 -0.25 -11.88
N LYS A 90 1.25 -0.63 -11.52
CA LYS A 90 1.59 -1.90 -10.84
C LYS A 90 1.92 -1.71 -9.35
N VAL A 91 1.58 -0.55 -8.81
CA VAL A 91 1.80 -0.20 -7.41
C VAL A 91 0.73 -0.83 -6.53
N LEU A 92 1.13 -1.33 -5.37
CA LEU A 92 0.21 -1.83 -4.35
C LEU A 92 -0.27 -0.68 -3.43
N PRO A 93 -1.46 -0.76 -2.83
CA PRO A 93 -1.93 0.26 -1.89
C PRO A 93 -0.94 0.59 -0.76
N ARG A 94 -0.32 -0.43 -0.18
CA ARG A 94 0.71 -0.27 0.87
C ARG A 94 1.97 0.46 0.36
N GLU A 95 2.30 0.33 -0.92
CA GLU A 95 3.42 1.04 -1.52
C GLU A 95 3.12 2.54 -1.67
N LEU A 96 1.85 2.95 -1.86
CA LEU A 96 1.48 4.38 -1.81
C LEU A 96 1.64 4.96 -0.40
N ILE A 97 1.26 4.21 0.64
CA ILE A 97 1.51 4.64 2.02
C ILE A 97 3.02 4.79 2.28
N THR A 98 3.82 3.83 1.80
CA THR A 98 5.29 3.91 1.88
C THR A 98 5.84 5.14 1.15
N LEU A 99 5.30 5.46 -0.02
CA LEU A 99 5.64 6.67 -0.78
C LEU A 99 5.29 7.94 0.01
N ARG A 100 4.08 8.02 0.58
CA ARG A 100 3.65 9.14 1.44
C ARG A 100 4.61 9.36 2.60
N SER A 101 4.87 8.32 3.40
CA SER A 101 5.75 8.41 4.56
C SER A 101 7.19 8.79 4.22
N SER A 102 7.65 8.44 3.02
CA SER A 102 8.97 8.88 2.52
C SER A 102 8.96 10.34 2.10
N LEU A 103 7.89 10.79 1.41
CA LEU A 103 7.74 12.17 0.96
C LEU A 103 7.53 13.17 2.12
N GLU A 104 6.93 12.73 3.22
CA GLU A 104 6.74 13.52 4.45
C GLU A 104 8.07 13.93 5.11
N LYS A 105 9.16 13.18 4.88
CA LYS A 105 10.48 13.45 5.47
C LYS A 105 11.29 14.48 4.69
N ILE A 106 10.88 14.80 3.45
CA ILE A 106 11.64 15.68 2.56
C ILE A 106 11.77 17.12 3.08
N PRO A 107 10.72 17.75 3.64
CA PRO A 107 10.84 19.08 4.22
C PRO A 107 11.87 19.12 5.35
N GLU A 108 11.81 18.16 6.28
CA GLU A 108 12.75 18.10 7.42
C GLU A 108 14.18 17.78 6.97
N LEU A 109 14.34 16.91 5.97
CA LEU A 109 15.64 16.61 5.38
C LEU A 109 16.25 17.86 4.76
N LYS A 110 15.46 18.60 3.97
CA LYS A 110 15.90 19.84 3.32
C LYS A 110 16.34 20.87 4.34
N GLU A 111 15.55 21.11 5.39
CA GLU A 111 15.88 22.04 6.47
C GLU A 111 17.17 21.62 7.22
N SER A 112 17.39 20.31 7.39
CA SER A 112 18.59 19.81 8.08
C SER A 112 19.90 20.04 7.34
N ILE A 113 19.84 20.35 6.04
CA ILE A 113 21.02 20.55 5.18
C ILE A 113 21.00 21.90 4.45
N GLU A 114 20.15 22.83 4.89
CA GLU A 114 20.00 24.14 4.28
C GLU A 114 21.25 25.01 4.54
N GLU A 115 22.08 25.15 3.51
CA GLU A 115 23.31 25.94 3.50
C GLU A 115 23.60 26.39 2.07
N ASP A 116 24.25 27.55 1.90
CA ASP A 116 24.64 28.07 0.58
C ASP A 116 25.51 27.08 -0.22
N THR A 117 26.46 26.40 0.44
CA THR A 117 27.33 25.38 -0.16
C THR A 117 26.57 24.18 -0.73
N LEU A 118 25.39 23.89 -0.18
CA LEU A 118 24.51 22.79 -0.59
C LEU A 118 23.27 23.27 -1.36
N SER A 119 23.23 24.55 -1.74
CA SER A 119 22.09 25.16 -2.46
C SER A 119 21.66 24.37 -3.71
N TRP A 120 22.63 23.83 -4.45
CA TRP A 120 22.39 23.01 -5.63
C TRP A 120 21.65 21.69 -5.32
N LEU A 121 21.82 21.16 -4.11
CA LEU A 121 21.20 19.92 -3.65
C LEU A 121 19.82 20.21 -3.05
N THR A 122 19.73 21.25 -2.21
CA THR A 122 18.48 21.66 -1.55
C THR A 122 17.45 22.20 -2.53
N LEU A 123 17.89 22.77 -3.66
CA LEU A 123 17.01 23.18 -4.77
C LEU A 123 16.32 21.98 -5.45
N GLU A 124 16.99 20.83 -5.50
CA GLU A 124 16.44 19.62 -6.10
C GLU A 124 15.61 18.78 -5.11
N LEU A 125 15.80 18.96 -3.80
CA LEU A 125 14.87 18.49 -2.78
C LEU A 125 13.56 19.30 -2.86
N LYS A 126 12.63 18.80 -3.68
CA LYS A 126 11.32 19.43 -3.94
C LYS A 126 10.23 18.70 -3.16
N PRO A 127 9.76 19.25 -2.01
CA PRO A 127 8.62 18.69 -1.29
C PRO A 127 7.40 18.53 -2.21
N CYS A 128 6.63 17.46 -2.00
CA CYS A 128 5.45 17.14 -2.80
C CYS A 128 4.19 17.13 -1.91
N PRO A 129 3.80 18.27 -1.31
CA PRO A 129 2.71 18.31 -0.32
C PRO A 129 1.36 17.88 -0.91
N ASP A 130 1.10 18.18 -2.18
CA ASP A 130 -0.14 17.76 -2.85
C ASP A 130 -0.23 16.23 -3.00
N SER A 131 0.88 15.56 -3.33
CA SER A 131 0.92 14.09 -3.40
C SER A 131 0.77 13.46 -2.02
N VAL A 132 1.42 14.04 -1.00
CA VAL A 132 1.28 13.59 0.40
C VAL A 132 -0.17 13.71 0.85
N ARG A 133 -0.79 14.87 0.65
CA ARG A 133 -2.19 15.14 0.99
C ARG A 133 -3.14 14.21 0.25
N LEU A 134 -2.96 14.04 -1.06
CA LEU A 134 -3.81 13.15 -1.86
C LEU A 134 -3.76 11.71 -1.35
N ILE A 135 -2.57 11.17 -1.07
CA ILE A 135 -2.47 9.80 -0.50
C ILE A 135 -3.10 9.75 0.89
N ALA A 136 -2.88 10.77 1.72
CA ALA A 136 -3.45 10.86 3.06
C ALA A 136 -4.98 10.95 3.05
N GLU A 137 -5.60 11.61 2.07
CA GLU A 137 -7.06 11.74 2.01
C GLU A 137 -7.71 10.53 1.33
N SER A 138 -7.01 9.88 0.39
CA SER A 138 -7.60 8.86 -0.47
C SER A 138 -7.35 7.41 -0.05
N ILE A 139 -6.20 7.10 0.58
CA ILE A 139 -5.81 5.72 0.91
C ILE A 139 -5.93 5.49 2.42
N ALA A 140 -6.47 4.34 2.81
CA ALA A 140 -6.51 3.92 4.21
C ALA A 140 -5.08 3.70 4.75
N ASP A 141 -4.83 3.98 6.04
CA ASP A 141 -3.48 3.82 6.62
C ASP A 141 -3.03 2.36 6.66
N GLU A 142 -3.97 1.44 6.87
CA GLU A 142 -3.78 0.00 6.72
C GLU A 142 -4.67 -0.51 5.58
N PRO A 143 -4.24 -0.33 4.31
CA PRO A 143 -5.09 -0.66 3.19
C PRO A 143 -5.24 -2.19 3.07
N GLY A 144 -6.49 -2.61 2.91
CA GLY A 144 -6.87 -3.99 2.62
C GLY A 144 -6.57 -4.40 1.17
N ASP A 145 -7.18 -5.50 0.76
CA ASP A 145 -7.13 -5.99 -0.63
C ASP A 145 -8.37 -5.55 -1.39
N PHE A 146 -8.28 -5.37 -2.71
CA PHE A 146 -9.43 -5.01 -3.54
C PHE A 146 -10.61 -5.98 -3.42
N GLU A 147 -10.35 -7.29 -3.25
CA GLU A 147 -11.41 -8.30 -3.11
C GLU A 147 -12.26 -8.11 -1.84
N HIS A 148 -11.62 -7.71 -0.74
CA HIS A 148 -12.28 -7.53 0.56
C HIS A 148 -12.61 -6.06 0.84
N GLY A 149 -12.16 -5.15 -0.03
CA GLY A 149 -12.26 -3.70 0.12
C GLY A 149 -11.30 -3.13 1.15
N GLY A 150 -11.48 -1.83 1.43
CA GLY A 150 -10.70 -1.12 2.44
C GLY A 150 -9.39 -0.55 1.93
N VAL A 151 -9.25 -0.39 0.61
CA VAL A 151 -8.12 0.34 0.01
C VAL A 151 -8.33 1.85 0.15
N VAL A 152 -9.54 2.31 -0.19
CA VAL A 152 -9.89 3.73 -0.20
C VAL A 152 -10.40 4.17 1.18
N ARG A 153 -9.95 5.33 1.64
CA ARG A 153 -10.35 5.92 2.93
C ARG A 153 -11.84 6.31 2.94
N GLU A 154 -12.50 6.08 4.06
CA GLU A 154 -13.87 6.55 4.28
C GLU A 154 -13.92 8.09 4.25
N GLY A 155 -14.93 8.66 3.58
CA GLY A 155 -15.07 10.10 3.37
C GLY A 155 -14.42 10.62 2.09
N PHE A 156 -13.65 9.81 1.36
CA PHE A 156 -13.05 10.22 0.09
C PHE A 156 -14.04 10.19 -1.08
N SER A 157 -14.98 9.24 -1.09
CA SER A 157 -16.00 9.10 -2.13
C SER A 157 -17.36 8.81 -1.51
N ALA A 158 -18.27 9.77 -1.62
CA ALA A 158 -19.64 9.65 -1.10
C ALA A 158 -20.38 8.44 -1.69
N GLU A 159 -20.18 8.16 -2.99
CA GLU A 159 -20.79 7.00 -3.67
C GLU A 159 -20.26 5.68 -3.09
N LEU A 160 -18.94 5.59 -2.85
CA LEU A 160 -18.35 4.40 -2.25
C LEU A 160 -18.83 4.19 -0.81
N ASP A 161 -18.91 5.27 -0.05
CA ASP A 161 -19.37 5.22 1.34
C ASP A 161 -20.85 4.84 1.45
N GLU A 162 -21.70 5.30 0.53
CA GLU A 162 -23.10 4.88 0.44
C GLU A 162 -23.22 3.37 0.14
N LEU A 163 -22.47 2.87 -0.85
CA LEU A 163 -22.46 1.44 -1.17
C LEU A 163 -21.99 0.59 0.00
N ARG A 164 -20.92 1.01 0.69
CA ARG A 164 -20.41 0.34 1.90
C ARG A 164 -21.47 0.31 3.00
N ARG A 165 -22.18 1.41 3.20
CA ARG A 165 -23.27 1.51 4.18
C ARG A 165 -24.41 0.55 3.83
N SER A 166 -24.91 0.58 2.59
CA SER A 166 -25.98 -0.33 2.15
C SER A 166 -25.59 -1.81 2.28
N SER A 167 -24.35 -2.16 1.95
CA SER A 167 -23.83 -3.53 2.13
C SER A 167 -23.77 -3.94 3.60
N LYS A 168 -23.37 -3.01 4.49
CA LYS A 168 -23.34 -3.24 5.94
C LYS A 168 -24.74 -3.42 6.52
N ASP A 169 -25.69 -2.58 6.11
CA ASP A 169 -27.09 -2.64 6.56
C ASP A 169 -27.74 -3.96 6.13
N ALA A 170 -27.49 -4.41 4.89
CA ALA A 170 -27.96 -5.71 4.42
C ALA A 170 -27.36 -6.90 5.19
N LYS A 171 -26.07 -6.84 5.55
CA LYS A 171 -25.42 -7.86 6.40
C LYS A 171 -25.99 -7.86 7.82
N GLN A 172 -26.28 -6.69 8.38
CA GLN A 172 -26.94 -6.58 9.69
C GLN A 172 -28.37 -7.13 9.66
N TYR A 173 -29.10 -6.87 8.58
CA TYR A 173 -30.42 -7.45 8.37
C TYR A 173 -30.36 -8.98 8.39
N LEU A 174 -29.44 -9.58 7.63
CA LEU A 174 -29.24 -11.04 7.62
C LEU A 174 -28.90 -11.63 9.00
N ALA A 175 -28.10 -10.91 9.80
CA ALA A 175 -27.82 -11.34 11.17
C ALA A 175 -29.09 -11.35 12.05
N SER A 176 -30.05 -10.45 11.78
CA SER A 176 -31.34 -10.42 12.48
C SER A 176 -32.31 -11.52 12.02
N VAL A 177 -32.17 -12.02 10.79
CA VAL A 177 -33.01 -13.10 10.23
C VAL A 177 -32.92 -14.37 11.07
N GLU A 178 -31.74 -14.71 11.59
CA GLU A 178 -31.58 -15.88 12.47
C GLU A 178 -32.50 -15.82 13.69
N GLN A 179 -32.53 -14.67 14.38
CA GLN A 179 -33.35 -14.50 15.57
C GLN A 179 -34.84 -14.47 15.22
N ARG A 180 -35.20 -13.81 14.12
CA ARG A 180 -36.59 -13.73 13.64
C ARG A 180 -37.13 -15.11 13.27
N GLU A 181 -36.36 -15.90 12.54
CA GLU A 181 -36.76 -17.25 12.13
C GLU A 181 -36.78 -18.22 13.32
N ARG A 182 -35.86 -18.09 14.29
CA ARG A 182 -35.95 -18.84 15.56
C ARG A 182 -37.24 -18.56 16.30
N GLN A 183 -37.67 -17.31 16.38
CA GLN A 183 -38.92 -16.91 17.03
C GLN A 183 -40.15 -17.37 16.24
N ARG A 184 -40.13 -17.25 14.91
CA ARG A 184 -41.24 -17.65 14.02
C ARG A 184 -41.49 -19.15 14.03
N THR A 185 -40.42 -19.95 13.96
CA THR A 185 -40.50 -21.41 13.83
C THR A 185 -40.46 -22.15 15.16
N GLY A 186 -40.00 -21.49 16.24
CA GLY A 186 -39.73 -22.12 17.53
C GLY A 186 -38.48 -23.01 17.55
N ILE A 187 -37.73 -23.10 16.44
CA ILE A 187 -36.56 -23.97 16.31
C ILE A 187 -35.33 -23.28 16.93
N LYS A 188 -35.04 -23.57 18.21
CA LYS A 188 -33.88 -22.98 18.92
C LYS A 188 -32.52 -23.32 18.28
N SER A 189 -32.41 -24.45 17.58
CA SER A 189 -31.17 -24.89 16.93
C SER A 189 -30.93 -24.28 15.54
N LEU A 190 -31.86 -23.48 15.01
CA LEU A 190 -31.77 -22.86 13.69
C LEU A 190 -30.55 -21.94 13.62
N LYS A 191 -29.73 -22.05 12.58
CA LYS A 191 -28.58 -21.16 12.36
C LYS A 191 -28.58 -20.61 10.94
N VAL A 192 -28.25 -19.33 10.77
CA VAL A 192 -28.00 -18.77 9.44
C VAL A 192 -26.50 -18.80 9.19
N GLY A 193 -26.09 -19.46 8.11
CA GLY A 193 -24.69 -19.59 7.72
C GLY A 193 -24.45 -19.08 6.30
N TYR A 194 -23.17 -18.92 5.95
CA TYR A 194 -22.73 -18.59 4.61
C TYR A 194 -21.70 -19.61 4.13
N ASN A 195 -21.84 -20.06 2.88
CA ASN A 195 -20.87 -20.91 2.20
C ASN A 195 -20.48 -20.27 0.87
N ARG A 196 -19.19 -20.29 0.52
CA ARG A 196 -18.69 -19.71 -0.74
C ARG A 196 -19.30 -20.31 -2.01
N VAL A 197 -19.72 -21.58 -1.97
CA VAL A 197 -20.31 -22.30 -3.12
C VAL A 197 -21.83 -22.19 -3.14
N PHE A 198 -22.46 -22.27 -1.97
CA PHE A 198 -23.91 -22.36 -1.85
C PHE A 198 -24.55 -21.10 -1.28
N GLY A 199 -23.80 -20.04 -1.03
CA GLY A 199 -24.34 -18.80 -0.53
C GLY A 199 -24.86 -18.86 0.91
N TYR A 200 -25.77 -17.94 1.24
CA TYR A 200 -26.49 -17.94 2.53
C TYR A 200 -27.49 -19.11 2.62
N TYR A 201 -27.59 -19.68 3.82
CA TYR A 201 -28.49 -20.80 4.10
C TYR A 201 -29.00 -20.77 5.55
N ILE A 202 -30.13 -21.42 5.77
CA ILE A 202 -30.69 -21.74 7.08
C ILE A 202 -30.42 -23.21 7.36
N GLU A 203 -29.70 -23.51 8.44
CA GLU A 203 -29.43 -24.87 8.89
C GLU A 203 -30.41 -25.28 9.98
N VAL A 204 -31.06 -26.42 9.78
CA VAL A 204 -32.02 -27.02 10.71
C VAL A 204 -31.59 -28.46 11.02
N SER A 205 -31.49 -28.79 12.30
CA SER A 205 -31.17 -30.15 12.76
C SER A 205 -32.26 -31.15 12.37
N ARG A 206 -31.91 -32.41 12.06
CA ARG A 206 -32.89 -33.44 11.64
C ARG A 206 -34.09 -33.61 12.57
N ALA A 207 -33.88 -33.48 13.88
CA ALA A 207 -34.95 -33.58 14.88
C ALA A 207 -36.06 -32.53 14.73
N ASN A 208 -35.76 -31.39 14.10
CA ASN A 208 -36.67 -30.25 13.96
C ASN A 208 -37.22 -30.08 12.54
N LEU A 209 -36.99 -31.04 11.64
CA LEU A 209 -37.47 -30.96 10.25
C LEU A 209 -38.99 -30.86 10.13
N ASN A 210 -39.72 -31.45 11.07
CA ASN A 210 -41.18 -31.40 11.10
C ASN A 210 -41.73 -29.99 11.39
N LEU A 211 -40.88 -29.09 11.91
CA LEU A 211 -41.22 -27.70 12.23
C LEU A 211 -40.83 -26.74 11.10
N VAL A 212 -40.24 -27.24 10.01
CA VAL A 212 -39.79 -26.41 8.88
C VAL A 212 -41.00 -25.90 8.10
N PRO A 213 -41.13 -24.58 7.92
CA PRO A 213 -42.22 -23.99 7.13
C PRO A 213 -42.19 -24.38 5.63
N ALA A 214 -43.33 -24.29 4.95
CA ALA A 214 -43.44 -24.64 3.54
C ALA A 214 -42.75 -23.65 2.59
N ASP A 215 -42.47 -22.42 3.03
CA ASP A 215 -41.72 -21.39 2.30
C ASP A 215 -40.21 -21.66 2.22
N TYR A 216 -39.72 -22.68 2.93
CA TYR A 216 -38.31 -23.07 2.91
C TYR A 216 -38.02 -23.98 1.72
N VAL A 217 -37.10 -23.56 0.86
CA VAL A 217 -36.65 -24.38 -0.27
C VAL A 217 -35.37 -25.11 0.13
N ARG A 218 -35.39 -26.44 0.08
CA ARG A 218 -34.24 -27.29 0.45
C ARG A 218 -33.07 -27.04 -0.52
N LYS A 219 -31.89 -26.81 0.03
CA LYS A 219 -30.64 -26.47 -0.70
C LYS A 219 -29.60 -27.59 -0.65
N GLN A 220 -29.40 -28.19 0.53
CA GLN A 220 -28.38 -29.22 0.75
C GLN A 220 -28.76 -30.12 1.93
N THR A 221 -28.50 -31.43 1.82
CA THR A 221 -28.68 -32.40 2.92
C THR A 221 -27.32 -32.77 3.51
N LEU A 222 -27.18 -32.69 4.84
CA LEU A 222 -26.00 -33.12 5.60
C LEU A 222 -26.33 -34.36 6.44
N ALA A 223 -25.31 -34.97 7.06
CA ALA A 223 -25.50 -36.15 7.91
C ALA A 223 -26.46 -35.87 9.09
N GLU A 224 -26.29 -34.73 9.77
CA GLU A 224 -27.03 -34.39 11.00
C GLU A 224 -28.01 -33.20 10.85
N ALA A 225 -28.00 -32.52 9.70
CA ALA A 225 -28.79 -31.32 9.46
C ALA A 225 -29.22 -31.20 8.00
N GLU A 226 -30.17 -30.31 7.73
CA GLU A 226 -30.54 -29.91 6.38
C GLU A 226 -30.47 -28.40 6.24
N ARG A 227 -30.07 -27.95 5.05
CA ARG A 227 -29.93 -26.55 4.71
C ARG A 227 -31.03 -26.12 3.76
N PHE A 228 -31.63 -24.98 4.06
CA PHE A 228 -32.72 -24.37 3.31
C PHE A 228 -32.35 -22.93 2.92
N PHE A 229 -33.10 -22.35 2.00
CA PHE A 229 -33.10 -20.90 1.77
C PHE A 229 -34.54 -20.40 1.64
N THR A 230 -34.74 -19.12 1.92
CA THR A 230 -36.00 -18.42 1.66
C THR A 230 -35.82 -17.47 0.47
N PRO A 231 -36.91 -17.08 -0.23
CA PRO A 231 -36.84 -16.05 -1.27
C PRO A 231 -36.20 -14.75 -0.76
N GLU A 232 -36.57 -14.33 0.45
CA GLU A 232 -36.00 -13.16 1.13
C GLU A 232 -34.48 -13.27 1.30
N LEU A 233 -33.97 -14.40 1.83
CA LEU A 233 -32.52 -14.62 1.97
C LEU A 233 -31.79 -14.49 0.63
N LYS A 234 -32.40 -15.00 -0.44
CA LYS A 234 -31.82 -14.95 -1.79
C LYS A 234 -31.79 -13.53 -2.36
N GLU A 235 -32.80 -12.72 -2.08
CA GLU A 235 -32.84 -11.31 -2.48
C GLU A 235 -31.73 -10.50 -1.78
N TYR A 236 -31.59 -10.63 -0.46
CA TYR A 236 -30.54 -9.95 0.30
C TYR A 236 -29.14 -10.43 -0.08
N GLU A 237 -28.97 -11.73 -0.32
CA GLU A 237 -27.72 -12.29 -0.86
C GLU A 237 -27.34 -11.63 -2.18
N SER A 238 -28.28 -11.57 -3.13
CA SER A 238 -28.04 -10.95 -4.44
C SER A 238 -27.70 -9.47 -4.31
N LEU A 239 -28.36 -8.76 -3.39
CA LEU A 239 -28.08 -7.35 -3.10
C LEU A 239 -26.67 -7.14 -2.54
N ILE A 240 -26.23 -8.00 -1.60
CA ILE A 240 -24.89 -7.91 -1.00
C ILE A 240 -23.81 -8.23 -2.03
N LEU A 241 -23.99 -9.28 -2.83
CA LEU A 241 -23.03 -9.66 -3.87
C LEU A 241 -22.88 -8.54 -4.91
N ASN A 242 -23.99 -8.02 -5.43
CA ASN A 242 -23.98 -6.89 -6.38
C ASN A 242 -23.34 -5.63 -5.77
N ALA A 243 -23.62 -5.34 -4.50
CA ALA A 243 -22.99 -4.22 -3.81
C ALA A 243 -21.47 -4.43 -3.65
N GLN A 244 -21.03 -5.65 -3.30
CA GLN A 244 -19.61 -5.96 -3.14
C GLN A 244 -18.85 -5.87 -4.47
N GLU A 245 -19.42 -6.33 -5.58
CA GLU A 245 -18.84 -6.17 -6.92
C GLU A 245 -18.67 -4.69 -7.27
N LYS A 246 -19.72 -3.89 -7.09
CA LYS A 246 -19.68 -2.44 -7.33
C LYS A 246 -18.65 -1.72 -6.45
N ILE A 247 -18.57 -2.08 -5.17
CA ILE A 247 -17.56 -1.54 -4.23
C ILE A 247 -16.15 -1.84 -4.75
N THR A 248 -15.91 -3.08 -5.19
CA THR A 248 -14.60 -3.52 -5.69
C THR A 248 -14.21 -2.75 -6.95
N ASP A 249 -15.13 -2.63 -7.90
CA ASP A 249 -14.91 -1.91 -9.16
C ASP A 249 -14.68 -0.42 -8.92
N LEU A 250 -15.46 0.20 -8.04
CA LEU A 250 -15.36 1.61 -7.71
C LEU A 250 -14.07 1.92 -6.94
N GLU A 251 -13.69 1.09 -5.96
CA GLU A 251 -12.40 1.21 -5.27
C GLU A 251 -11.24 1.11 -6.25
N ALA A 252 -11.26 0.14 -7.16
CA ALA A 252 -10.22 -0.03 -8.16
C ALA A 252 -10.17 1.15 -9.16
N ALA A 253 -11.31 1.73 -9.51
CA ALA A 253 -11.38 2.94 -10.33
C ALA A 253 -10.77 4.15 -9.62
N ILE A 254 -11.19 4.40 -8.37
CA ILE A 254 -10.67 5.49 -7.53
C ILE A 254 -9.16 5.34 -7.33
N PHE A 255 -8.69 4.14 -6.97
CA PHE A 255 -7.27 3.88 -6.77
C PHE A 255 -6.45 4.17 -8.02
N ARG A 256 -6.94 3.76 -9.21
CA ARG A 256 -6.27 4.06 -10.48
C ARG A 256 -6.22 5.57 -10.75
N GLN A 257 -7.29 6.29 -10.46
CA GLN A 257 -7.32 7.75 -10.61
C GLN A 257 -6.31 8.43 -9.69
N VAL A 258 -6.23 8.01 -8.42
CA VAL A 258 -5.22 8.50 -7.46
C VAL A 258 -3.81 8.22 -7.98
N CYS A 259 -3.54 7.01 -8.47
CA CYS A 259 -2.24 6.66 -9.06
C CYS A 259 -1.88 7.55 -10.26
N GLN A 260 -2.84 7.87 -11.13
CA GLN A 260 -2.62 8.77 -12.27
C GLN A 260 -2.26 10.18 -11.81
N GLN A 261 -2.97 10.72 -10.82
CA GLN A 261 -2.71 12.05 -10.27
C GLN A 261 -1.32 12.12 -9.60
N ILE A 262 -0.94 11.10 -8.83
CA ILE A 262 0.42 11.02 -8.25
C ILE A 262 1.46 10.85 -9.36
N GLY A 263 1.16 10.05 -10.37
CA GLY A 263 2.03 9.82 -11.52
C GLY A 263 2.34 11.09 -12.31
N ALA A 264 1.44 12.08 -12.31
CA ALA A 264 1.68 13.38 -12.93
C ALA A 264 2.78 14.19 -12.21
N ALA A 265 2.95 14.01 -10.90
CA ALA A 265 4.08 14.56 -10.14
C ALA A 265 5.36 13.72 -10.25
N GLY A 266 5.39 12.72 -11.14
CA GLY A 266 6.46 11.73 -11.22
C GLY A 266 7.84 12.33 -11.50
N GLU A 267 7.94 13.35 -12.35
CA GLU A 267 9.21 14.01 -12.65
C GLU A 267 9.80 14.74 -11.43
N GLN A 268 8.94 15.41 -10.65
CA GLN A 268 9.33 16.09 -9.43
C GLN A 268 9.80 15.09 -8.37
N ILE A 269 9.06 13.99 -8.18
CA ILE A 269 9.45 12.92 -7.24
C ILE A 269 10.77 12.25 -7.68
N LEU A 270 10.99 12.06 -8.98
CA LEU A 270 12.26 11.54 -9.50
C LEU A 270 13.43 12.52 -9.33
N ALA A 271 13.21 13.82 -9.45
CA ALA A 271 14.22 14.84 -9.14
C ALA A 271 14.62 14.77 -7.66
N THR A 272 13.62 14.74 -6.77
CA THR A 272 13.82 14.57 -5.33
C THR A 272 14.53 13.25 -5.01
N ALA A 273 14.16 12.13 -5.66
CA ALA A 273 14.83 10.84 -5.49
C ALA A 273 16.32 10.89 -5.87
N ARG A 274 16.67 11.61 -6.94
CA ARG A 274 18.06 11.81 -7.37
C ARG A 274 18.87 12.69 -6.41
N ALA A 275 18.24 13.64 -5.76
CA ALA A 275 18.88 14.47 -4.73
C ALA A 275 19.07 13.72 -3.40
N ILE A 276 18.22 12.74 -3.11
CA ILE A 276 18.33 11.91 -1.90
C ILE A 276 19.36 10.78 -2.07
N ALA A 277 19.51 10.27 -3.30
CA ALA A 277 20.50 9.24 -3.65
C ALA A 277 21.93 9.77 -3.49
#